data_AF-A0A1I4SHG2-F1
#
_entry.id   AF-A0A1I4SHG2-F1
#
_cell.length_a   1.000
_cell.length_b   1.000
_cell.length_c   1.000
_cell.angle_alpha   90.00
_cell.angle_beta   90.00
_cell.angle_gamma   90.00
#
_symmetry.space_group_name_H-M   'P 1'
#
loop_
_entity.id
_entity.type
_entity.pdbx_description
1 polymer ?
#
loop_
_entity_poly.entity_id
_entity_poly.type
_entity_poly.pdbx_seq_one_letter_code
_entity_poly.pdbx_strand_id
1 'polypeptide(L)'
;MKQLFFTTLILVTGFSSFSFTPIKNTSSVEKSSKTINYIQAYVVNTVNNTTLYFQQYDCAEQYINEFGGIITGTATVKETQAFSCAF
;
A
#
# COMPACT_ATOMS: atom_id res chain seq x y z
N MET A 1 11.43 61.02 4.98
CA MET A 1 11.51 59.70 5.65
C MET A 1 11.06 58.62 4.66
N LYS A 2 11.77 57.49 4.67
CA LYS A 2 11.44 56.17 4.10
C LYS A 2 11.30 56.03 2.57
N GLN A 3 12.40 55.55 1.98
CA GLN A 3 12.39 54.61 0.84
C GLN A 3 11.49 53.41 1.14
N LEU A 4 10.75 52.95 0.12
CA LEU A 4 10.35 51.54 0.01
C LEU A 4 10.44 51.13 -1.46
N PHE A 5 11.52 50.43 -1.78
CA PHE A 5 11.62 49.57 -2.94
C PHE A 5 10.66 48.38 -2.76
N PHE A 6 9.89 48.03 -3.78
CA PHE A 6 9.37 46.68 -3.94
C PHE A 6 9.54 46.23 -5.38
N THR A 7 10.64 45.53 -5.60
CA THR A 7 10.95 44.67 -6.74
C THR A 7 10.04 43.44 -6.69
N THR A 8 9.10 43.31 -7.63
CA THR A 8 8.33 42.07 -7.77
C THR A 8 8.97 41.21 -8.86
N LEU A 9 9.48 40.07 -8.40
CA LEU A 9 10.19 39.02 -9.10
C LEU A 9 9.33 38.40 -10.22
N ILE A 10 9.85 38.36 -11.44
CA ILE A 10 9.27 37.59 -12.55
C ILE A 10 9.78 36.15 -12.40
N LEU A 11 8.89 35.20 -12.12
CA LEU A 11 9.23 33.77 -12.14
C LEU A 11 8.70 33.16 -13.45
N VAL A 12 9.59 32.96 -14.41
CA VAL A 12 9.35 32.16 -15.62
C VAL A 12 9.61 30.70 -15.25
N THR A 13 8.58 29.86 -15.27
CA THR A 13 8.75 28.40 -15.22
C THR A 13 8.43 27.83 -16.59
N GLY A 14 9.46 27.69 -17.42
CA GLY A 14 9.43 26.79 -18.56
C GLY A 14 9.76 25.39 -18.10
N PHE A 15 8.93 24.41 -18.44
CA PHE A 15 9.33 23.01 -18.44
C PHE A 15 8.79 22.30 -19.68
N SER A 16 9.75 21.64 -20.31
CA SER A 16 9.78 20.99 -21.60
C SER A 16 8.85 19.77 -21.69
N SER A 17 8.15 19.67 -22.82
CA SER A 17 7.42 18.49 -23.26
C SER A 17 8.38 17.33 -23.55
N PHE A 18 8.51 16.39 -22.62
CA PHE A 18 9.19 15.12 -22.88
C PHE A 18 8.23 14.20 -23.67
N SER A 19 8.50 14.05 -24.97
CA SER A 19 7.85 13.05 -25.81
C SER A 19 8.43 11.66 -25.51
N PHE A 20 7.62 10.74 -24.98
CA PHE A 20 7.99 9.34 -24.82
C PHE A 20 7.52 8.54 -26.04
N THR A 21 8.45 8.06 -26.85
CA THR A 21 8.21 6.99 -27.83
C THR A 21 8.22 5.64 -27.11
N PRO A 22 7.13 4.85 -27.13
CA PRO A 22 7.14 3.52 -26.53
C PRO A 22 8.00 2.57 -27.40
N ILE A 23 9.15 2.15 -26.87
CA ILE A 23 9.94 1.07 -27.45
C ILE A 23 9.20 -0.24 -27.15
N LYS A 24 8.64 -0.85 -28.19
CA LYS A 24 8.00 -2.16 -28.14
C LYS A 24 9.07 -3.24 -27.98
N ASN A 25 9.51 -3.50 -26.75
CA ASN A 25 10.27 -4.70 -26.42
C ASN A 25 9.29 -5.81 -26.04
N THR A 26 8.94 -6.63 -27.02
CA THR A 26 8.24 -7.90 -26.81
C THR A 26 9.23 -8.88 -26.18
N SER A 27 9.37 -8.83 -24.85
CA SER A 27 10.08 -9.87 -24.11
C SER A 27 9.10 -11.02 -23.89
N SER A 28 9.28 -12.11 -24.64
CA SER A 28 8.59 -13.37 -24.41
C SER A 28 9.03 -13.91 -23.04
N VAL A 29 8.30 -13.55 -21.98
CA VAL A 29 8.53 -14.11 -20.64
C VAL A 29 7.71 -15.39 -20.54
N GLU A 30 8.44 -16.50 -20.45
CA GLU A 30 7.90 -17.82 -20.15
C GLU A 30 6.93 -17.76 -18.97
N LYS A 31 5.75 -18.32 -19.19
CA LYS A 31 4.68 -18.42 -18.21
C LYS A 31 5.01 -19.55 -17.23
N SER A 32 5.84 -19.27 -16.23
CA SER A 32 5.89 -20.06 -14.99
C SER A 32 6.54 -19.27 -13.86
N SER A 33 5.76 -18.42 -13.19
CA SER A 33 6.13 -17.93 -11.86
C SER A 33 4.87 -17.89 -11.01
N LYS A 34 4.63 -18.95 -10.23
CA LYS A 34 3.84 -18.82 -9.01
C LYS A 34 4.70 -18.00 -8.04
N THR A 35 4.76 -16.69 -8.25
CA THR A 35 5.42 -15.78 -7.32
C THR A 35 4.65 -15.85 -6.01
N ILE A 36 5.22 -16.51 -4.99
CA ILE A 36 4.62 -16.52 -3.66
C ILE A 36 4.90 -15.14 -3.07
N ASN A 37 3.91 -14.26 -3.17
CA ASN A 37 3.98 -12.95 -2.52
C ASN A 37 3.76 -13.12 -1.02
N TYR A 38 4.68 -12.57 -0.23
CA TYR A 38 4.56 -12.45 1.21
C TYR A 38 4.21 -11.02 1.57
N ILE A 39 3.34 -10.83 2.54
CA ILE A 39 2.91 -9.52 3.02
C ILE A 39 2.94 -9.48 4.54
N GLN A 40 3.06 -8.27 5.08
CA GLN A 40 2.84 -8.04 6.51
C GLN A 40 1.34 -8.00 6.78
N ALA A 41 0.87 -8.80 7.74
CA ALA A 41 -0.52 -8.89 8.13
C ALA A 41 -0.67 -8.75 9.65
N TYR A 42 -1.78 -8.18 10.10
CA TYR A 42 -2.18 -8.09 11.50
C TYR A 42 -2.68 -9.44 11.97
N VAL A 43 -2.17 -9.87 13.12
CA VAL A 43 -2.47 -11.17 13.73
C VAL A 43 -3.61 -10.98 14.72
N VAL A 44 -4.74 -11.62 14.45
CA VAL A 44 -5.90 -11.66 15.36
C VAL A 44 -5.99 -13.05 15.96
N ASN A 45 -5.91 -13.13 17.29
CA ASN A 45 -6.23 -14.35 18.01
C ASN A 45 -7.68 -14.26 18.50
N THR A 46 -8.50 -15.20 18.03
CA THR A 46 -9.90 -15.30 18.45
C THR A 46 -10.01 -15.97 19.82
N VAL A 47 -11.17 -15.82 20.45
CA VAL A 47 -11.48 -16.46 21.74
C VAL A 47 -11.38 -17.99 21.72
N ASN A 48 -11.43 -18.61 20.53
CA ASN A 48 -11.31 -20.05 20.34
C ASN A 48 -9.87 -20.51 20.06
N ASN A 49 -8.86 -19.67 20.33
CA ASN A 49 -7.45 -19.90 20.00
C ASN A 49 -7.18 -20.08 18.49
N THR A 50 -8.05 -19.57 17.62
CA THR A 50 -7.76 -19.51 16.18
C THR A 50 -6.98 -18.25 15.86
N THR A 51 -5.91 -18.37 15.08
CA THR A 51 -5.16 -17.23 14.56
C THR A 51 -5.62 -16.90 13.15
N LEU A 52 -6.02 -15.65 12.94
CA LEU A 52 -6.39 -15.08 11.65
C LEU A 52 -5.41 -13.97 11.29
N TYR A 53 -5.23 -13.74 9.99
CA TYR A 53 -4.32 -12.73 9.47
C TYR A 53 -5.11 -11.74 8.61
N PHE A 54 -4.92 -10.45 8.84
CA PHE A 54 -5.61 -9.39 8.10
C PHE A 54 -4.61 -8.44 7.46
N GLN A 55 -4.84 -8.05 6.21
CA GLN A 55 -3.93 -7.17 5.49
C GLN A 55 -4.00 -5.72 6.00
N GLN A 56 -5.17 -5.28 6.46
CA GLN A 56 -5.40 -3.95 7.01
C GLN A 56 -5.87 -4.04 8.46
N TYR A 57 -5.45 -3.06 9.26
CA TYR A 57 -5.81 -2.96 10.67
C TYR A 57 -7.32 -2.80 10.86
N ASP A 58 -7.96 -1.96 10.05
CA ASP A 58 -9.40 -1.69 10.14
C ASP A 58 -10.25 -2.96 9.94
N CYS A 59 -9.82 -3.88 9.06
CA CYS A 59 -10.52 -5.16 8.86
C CYS A 59 -10.36 -6.08 10.08
N ALA A 60 -9.18 -6.08 10.70
CA ALA A 60 -8.93 -6.82 11.93
C ALA A 60 -9.79 -6.28 13.08
N GLU A 61 -9.89 -4.96 13.21
CA GLU A 61 -10.71 -4.31 14.23
C GLU A 61 -12.20 -4.59 14.01
N GLN A 62 -12.69 -4.49 12.78
CA GLN A 62 -14.07 -4.84 12.45
C GLN A 62 -14.37 -6.30 12.81
N TYR A 63 -13.49 -7.24 12.44
CA TYR A 63 -13.65 -8.64 12.82
C TYR A 63 -13.73 -8.82 14.33
N ILE A 64 -12.85 -8.15 15.10
CA ILE A 64 -12.85 -8.24 16.56
C ILE A 64 -14.15 -7.65 17.14
N ASN A 65 -14.66 -6.56 16.59
CA ASN A 65 -15.91 -5.95 17.04
C ASN A 65 -17.13 -6.85 16.81
N GLU A 66 -17.13 -7.63 15.71
CA GLU A 66 -18.24 -8.52 15.35
C GLU A 66 -18.14 -9.92 16.00
N PHE A 67 -16.93 -10.49 16.08
CA PHE A 67 -16.71 -11.88 16.46
C PHE A 67 -15.90 -12.06 17.75
N GLY A 68 -15.30 -10.98 18.26
CA GLY A 68 -14.38 -11.01 19.38
C GLY A 68 -12.95 -11.43 19.01
N GLY A 69 -12.03 -11.21 19.94
CA GLY A 69 -10.61 -11.54 19.77
C GLY A 69 -9.71 -10.38 20.18
N ILE A 70 -8.41 -10.54 19.93
CA ILE A 70 -7.40 -9.52 20.21
C ILE A 70 -6.36 -9.47 19.08
N ILE A 71 -5.91 -8.26 18.74
CA ILE A 71 -4.73 -8.08 17.90
C ILE A 71 -3.50 -8.32 18.76
N THR A 72 -2.66 -9.27 18.38
CA THR A 72 -1.44 -9.62 19.14
C THR A 72 -0.17 -9.06 18.50
N GLY A 73 -0.26 -8.56 17.27
CA GLY A 73 0.85 -7.93 16.56
C GLY A 73 0.73 -8.08 15.05
N THR A 74 1.87 -8.15 14.37
CA THR A 74 1.94 -8.37 12.92
C THR A 74 2.85 -9.54 12.60
N ALA A 75 2.53 -10.31 11.55
CA ALA A 75 3.35 -11.40 11.04
C ALA A 75 3.50 -11.30 9.52
N THR A 76 4.60 -11.82 8.99
CA THR A 76 4.77 -11.97 7.53
C THR A 76 4.19 -13.31 7.11
N VAL A 77 3.15 -13.28 6.29
CA VAL A 77 2.43 -14.48 5.82
C VAL A 77 2.29 -14.46 4.30
N LYS A 78 1.90 -15.58 3.71
CA LYS A 78 1.56 -15.60 2.28
C LYS A 78 0.34 -14.71 2.07
N GLU A 79 0.32 -13.95 0.98
CA GLU A 79 -0.82 -13.07 0.64
C GLU A 79 -2.17 -13.82 0.67
N THR A 80 -2.18 -15.08 0.23
CA THR A 80 -3.35 -15.96 0.22
C THR A 80 -3.85 -16.39 1.61
N GLN A 81 -3.10 -16.12 2.67
CA GLN A 81 -3.44 -16.47 4.06
C GLN A 81 -4.04 -15.29 4.83
N ALA A 82 -3.95 -14.07 4.27
CA ALA A 82 -4.43 -12.87 4.92
C ALA A 82 -5.70 -12.36 4.25
N PHE A 83 -6.73 -12.13 5.05
CA PHE A 83 -7.99 -11.54 4.62
C PHE A 83 -7.79 -10.04 4.37
N SER A 84 -8.29 -9.55 3.23
CA SER A 84 -8.46 -8.12 2.99
C SER A 84 -9.89 -7.71 3.32
N CYS A 85 -10.12 -6.43 3.62
CA CYS A 85 -11.48 -5.90 3.62
C CYS A 85 -12.09 -6.16 2.25
N ALA A 86 -13.24 -6.84 2.22
CA ALA A 86 -14.05 -6.87 1.02
C ALA A 86 -14.64 -5.46 0.83
N PHE A 87 -14.30 -4.81 -0.28
CA PHE A 87 -15.01 -3.62 -0.75
C PHE A 87 -16.30 -4.02 -1.45
#